data_AF-A0A8H3XIF6-F1
#
_entry.id   AF-A0A8H3XIF6-F1
#
_cell.length_a   1.000
_cell.length_b   1.000
_cell.length_c   1.000
_cell.angle_alpha   90.00
_cell.angle_beta   90.00
_cell.angle_gamma   90.00
#
_symmetry.space_group_name_H-M   'P 1'
#
loop_
_entity.id
_entity.type
_entity.pdbx_description
1 polymer ?
#
loop_
_entity_poly.entity_id
_entity_poly.type
_entity_poly.pdbx_seq_one_letter_code
_entity_poly.pdbx_strand_id
1 'polypeptide(L)'
;MKNVRCLHRKCRITECYVQLINRCLDSNAEKRPTINEIWNIILTWDKSCNWKIAYLDEERLKIRKEFEEADKLIPKLAVTAYPDTHPEAVRTSCHLYFPDLVDKLSK
;
A
#
# COMPACT_ATOMS: atom_id res chain seq x y z
N MET A 1 1.50 3.88 -22.76
CA MET A 1 2.11 5.18 -22.42
C MET A 1 2.89 5.03 -21.11
N LYS A 2 4.19 5.38 -21.17
CA LYS A 2 5.20 5.63 -20.12
C LYS A 2 5.08 4.90 -18.76
N ASN A 3 5.84 3.80 -18.68
CA ASN A 3 6.66 3.32 -17.56
C ASN A 3 6.44 3.99 -16.19
N VAL A 4 5.86 3.23 -15.26
CA VAL A 4 5.94 3.48 -13.82
C VAL A 4 7.37 3.17 -13.37
N ARG A 5 8.30 4.10 -13.64
CA ARG A 5 9.65 4.04 -13.08
C ARG A 5 9.56 4.42 -11.59
N CYS A 6 9.24 3.43 -10.76
CA CYS A 6 9.60 3.48 -9.34
C CYS A 6 11.13 3.39 -9.27
N LEU A 7 11.81 4.53 -9.37
CA LEU A 7 13.25 4.64 -9.20
C LEU A 7 13.63 4.24 -7.76
N HIS A 8 14.43 3.17 -7.66
CA HIS A 8 15.37 2.86 -6.58
C HIS A 8 14.91 2.51 -5.16
N ARG A 9 13.62 2.30 -4.89
CA ARG A 9 13.22 1.66 -3.63
C ARG A 9 12.53 0.34 -3.90
N LYS A 10 13.21 -0.76 -3.55
CA LYS A 10 12.59 -2.09 -3.42
C LYS A 10 11.68 -2.07 -2.19
N CYS A 11 10.64 -1.24 -2.24
CA CYS A 11 9.50 -1.35 -1.36
C CYS A 11 8.85 -2.67 -1.75
N ARG A 12 9.08 -3.72 -0.95
CA ARG A 12 8.40 -5.01 -1.15
C ARG A 12 6.96 -4.82 -0.69
N ILE A 13 6.18 -4.15 -1.53
CA ILE A 13 4.73 -4.06 -1.41
C ILE A 13 4.22 -5.49 -1.52
N THR A 14 3.42 -5.93 -0.55
CA THR A 14 2.84 -7.28 -0.52
C THR A 14 2.08 -7.54 -1.82
N GLU A 15 2.14 -8.77 -2.34
CA GLU A 15 1.56 -9.13 -3.64
C GLU A 15 0.06 -8.78 -3.72
N CYS A 16 -0.66 -8.93 -2.60
CA CYS A 16 -2.05 -8.53 -2.46
C CYS A 16 -2.32 -7.02 -2.73
N TYR A 17 -1.41 -6.13 -2.30
CA TYR A 17 -1.51 -4.69 -2.58
C TYR A 17 -1.17 -4.38 -4.03
N VAL A 18 -0.15 -5.03 -4.60
CA VAL A 18 0.22 -4.84 -6.02
C VAL A 18 -0.95 -5.21 -6.93
N GLN A 19 -1.60 -6.34 -6.65
CA GLN A 19 -2.76 -6.79 -7.42
C GLN A 19 -3.94 -5.82 -7.28
N LEU A 20 -4.24 -5.35 -6.07
CA LEU A 20 -5.31 -4.38 -5.86
C LEU A 20 -5.03 -3.06 -6.59
N ILE A 21 -3.81 -2.53 -6.48
CA ILE A 21 -3.40 -1.30 -7.17
C ILE A 21 -3.52 -1.47 -8.69
N ASN A 22 -3.06 -2.59 -9.24
CA ASN A 22 -3.16 -2.85 -10.67
C ASN A 22 -4.61 -2.87 -11.15
N ARG A 23 -5.53 -3.44 -10.37
CA ARG A 23 -6.98 -3.41 -10.67
C ARG A 23 -7.54 -1.99 -10.58
N CYS A 24 -7.18 -1.22 -9.54
CA CYS A 24 -7.61 0.17 -9.38
C CYS A 24 -7.09 1.10 -10.49
N LEU A 25 -5.89 0.82 -11.00
CA LEU A 25 -5.23 1.59 -12.05
C LEU A 25 -5.51 1.05 -13.46
N ASP A 26 -6.48 0.14 -13.63
CA ASP A 26 -6.83 -0.36 -14.97
C ASP A 26 -7.24 0.81 -15.89
N SER A 27 -6.71 0.79 -17.10
CA SER A 27 -7.02 1.77 -18.14
C SER A 27 -8.51 1.78 -18.50
N ASN A 28 -9.17 0.62 -18.44
CA ASN A 28 -10.62 0.51 -18.61
C ASN A 28 -11.31 0.76 -17.26
N ALA A 29 -12.16 1.79 -17.20
CA ALA A 29 -12.91 2.14 -16.02
C ALA A 29 -13.86 1.02 -15.55
N GLU A 30 -14.42 0.22 -16.46
CA GLU A 30 -15.33 -0.88 -16.13
C GLU A 30 -14.63 -2.07 -15.46
N LYS A 31 -13.31 -2.18 -15.62
CA LYS A 31 -12.50 -3.22 -14.96
C LYS A 31 -12.01 -2.80 -13.57
N ARG A 32 -12.14 -1.51 -13.23
CA ARG A 32 -11.76 -1.03 -11.91
C ARG A 32 -12.74 -1.56 -10.87
N PRO A 33 -12.25 -1.96 -9.70
CA PRO A 33 -13.13 -2.37 -8.62
C PRO A 33 -13.94 -1.18 -8.14
N THR A 34 -15.19 -1.45 -7.79
CA THR A 34 -16.07 -0.53 -7.09
C THR A 34 -15.55 -0.27 -5.67
N ILE A 35 -16.00 0.83 -5.07
CA ILE A 35 -15.62 1.16 -3.70
C ILE A 35 -16.02 0.06 -2.70
N ASN A 36 -17.15 -0.62 -2.94
CA ASN A 36 -17.62 -1.71 -2.09
C ASN A 36 -16.71 -2.94 -2.21
N GLU A 37 -16.22 -3.27 -3.40
CA GLU A 37 -15.26 -4.36 -3.58
C GLU A 37 -13.93 -4.04 -2.88
N ILE A 38 -13.42 -2.82 -3.03
CA ILE A 38 -12.20 -2.37 -2.34
C ILE A 38 -12.40 -2.47 -0.82
N TRP A 39 -13.54 -1.97 -0.32
CA TRP A 39 -13.87 -2.04 1.11
C TRP A 39 -13.88 -3.48 1.63
N ASN A 40 -14.51 -4.41 0.90
CA ASN A 40 -14.55 -5.81 1.27
C ASN A 40 -13.16 -6.47 1.30
N ILE A 41 -12.29 -6.11 0.35
CA ILE A 41 -10.89 -6.59 0.33
C ILE A 41 -10.14 -6.10 1.56
N ILE A 42 -10.20 -4.79 1.85
CA ILE A 42 -9.52 -4.19 3.01
C ILE A 42 -10.07 -4.78 4.31
N LEU A 43 -11.39 -4.92 4.44
CA LEU A 43 -12.02 -5.52 5.61
C LEU A 43 -11.59 -6.97 5.81
N THR A 44 -11.37 -7.71 4.72
CA THR A 44 -10.86 -9.08 4.79
C THR A 44 -9.43 -9.09 5.32
N TRP A 45 -8.56 -8.20 4.84
CA TRP A 45 -7.19 -8.07 5.35
C TRP A 45 -7.14 -7.67 6.82
N ASP A 46 -7.99 -6.71 7.23
CA ASP A 46 -8.13 -6.27 8.62
C ASP A 46 -8.50 -7.45 9.53
N LYS A 47 -9.53 -8.22 9.15
CA LYS A 47 -9.94 -9.42 9.89
C LYS A 47 -8.82 -10.47 9.95
N SER A 48 -8.11 -10.69 8.85
CA SER A 48 -6.98 -11.64 8.80
C SER A 48 -5.88 -11.29 9.81
N CYS A 49 -5.61 -9.99 10.02
CA CYS A 49 -4.55 -9.54 10.92
C CYS A 49 -5.02 -9.44 12.37
N ASN A 50 -6.25 -8.97 12.61
CA ASN A 50 -6.74 -8.64 13.95
C ASN A 50 -7.46 -9.79 14.66
N TRP A 51 -7.96 -10.80 13.94
CA TRP A 51 -8.66 -11.92 14.57
C TRP A 51 -7.68 -12.97 15.12
N LYS A 52 -8.17 -13.78 16.07
CA LYS A 52 -7.42 -14.94 16.54
C LYS A 52 -7.27 -15.95 15.41
N ILE A 53 -6.07 -16.54 15.31
CA ILE A 53 -5.70 -17.54 14.30
C ILE A 53 -6.74 -18.67 14.20
N ALA A 54 -7.30 -19.12 15.33
CA ALA A 54 -8.30 -20.18 15.37
C ALA A 54 -9.61 -19.87 14.62
N TYR A 55 -9.88 -18.60 14.30
CA TYR A 55 -11.08 -18.16 13.57
C TYR A 55 -10.79 -17.81 12.10
N LEU A 56 -9.57 -18.04 11.64
CA LEU A 56 -9.16 -17.74 10.27
C LEU A 56 -9.24 -19.00 9.41
N ASP A 57 -9.84 -18.86 8.23
CA ASP A 57 -9.71 -19.85 7.17
C ASP A 57 -8.28 -19.84 6.58
N GLU A 58 -7.97 -20.84 5.75
CA GLU A 58 -6.65 -21.02 5.15
C GLU A 58 -6.23 -19.81 4.28
N GLU A 59 -7.17 -19.17 3.60
CA GLU A 59 -6.89 -18.02 2.74
C GLU A 59 -6.48 -16.80 3.57
N ARG A 60 -7.22 -16.52 4.64
CA ARG A 60 -6.91 -15.43 5.58
C ARG A 60 -5.61 -15.68 6.33
N LEU A 61 -5.30 -16.95 6.65
CA LEU A 61 -4.00 -17.31 7.22
C LEU A 61 -2.85 -17.04 6.25
N LYS A 62 -3.03 -17.30 4.96
CA LYS A 62 -2.03 -16.98 3.93
C LYS A 62 -1.81 -15.47 3.84
N ILE A 63 -2.89 -14.70 3.77
CA ILE A 63 -2.83 -13.22 3.77
C ILE A 63 -2.05 -12.74 5.00
N ARG A 64 -2.44 -13.18 6.20
CA ARG A 64 -1.76 -12.82 7.45
C ARG A 64 -0.25 -13.10 7.40
N LYS A 65 0.17 -14.28 6.93
CA LYS A 65 1.59 -14.63 6.79
C LYS A 65 2.32 -13.70 5.83
N GLU A 66 1.73 -13.36 4.69
CA GLU A 66 2.33 -12.41 3.73
C GLU A 66 2.56 -11.02 4.38
N PHE A 67 1.60 -10.55 5.18
CA PHE A 67 1.73 -9.31 5.95
C PHE A 67 2.81 -9.40 7.04
N GLU A 68 2.81 -10.46 7.85
CA GLU A 68 3.82 -10.68 8.90
C GLU A 68 5.24 -10.80 8.33
N GLU A 69 5.40 -11.39 7.14
CA GLU A 69 6.69 -11.46 6.45
C GLU A 69 7.14 -10.10 5.91
N ALA A 70 6.20 -9.29 5.39
CA ALA A 70 6.48 -7.92 4.98
C ALA A 70 6.90 -7.06 6.18
N ASP A 71 6.22 -7.19 7.32
CA ASP A 71 6.48 -6.42 8.53
C ASP A 71 7.88 -6.68 9.11
N LYS A 72 8.38 -7.91 9.02
CA LYS A 72 9.76 -8.26 9.41
C LYS A 72 10.83 -7.48 8.63
N LEU A 73 10.48 -6.95 7.46
CA LEU A 73 11.40 -6.18 6.62
C LEU A 73 11.33 -4.67 6.89
N ILE A 74 10.28 -4.17 7.58
CA ILE A 74 10.12 -2.75 7.91
C ILE A 74 11.37 -2.17 8.61
N PRO A 75 11.95 -2.82 9.64
CA PRO A 75 13.14 -2.29 10.30
C PRO A 75 14.34 -2.14 9.34
N LYS A 76 14.53 -3.12 8.43
CA LYS A 76 15.61 -3.09 7.44
C LYS A 76 15.38 -1.99 6.39
N LEU A 77 14.12 -1.75 6.02
CA LEU A 77 13.75 -0.67 5.10
C LEU A 77 13.93 0.70 5.75
N ALA A 78 13.59 0.84 7.02
CA ALA A 78 13.79 2.09 7.76
C ALA A 78 15.27 2.49 7.80
N VAL A 79 16.16 1.54 8.12
CA VAL A 79 17.62 1.76 8.17
C VAL A 79 18.20 2.12 6.80
N THR A 80 17.72 1.50 5.71
CA THR A 80 18.27 1.73 4.36
C THR A 80 17.68 2.94 3.65
N ALA A 81 16.41 3.30 3.92
CA ALA A 81 15.76 4.44 3.28
C ALA A 81 16.23 5.79 3.83
N TYR A 82 16.71 5.81 5.07
CA TYR A 82 17.17 7.01 5.76
C TYR A 82 18.40 6.68 6.63
N PRO A 83 19.60 6.54 6.01
CA PRO A 83 20.81 6.20 6.74
C PRO A 83 21.19 7.23 7.82
N ASP A 84 20.71 8.48 7.70
CA ASP A 84 21.08 9.61 8.57
C ASP A 84 19.92 10.16 9.42
N THR A 85 18.75 9.50 9.50
CA THR A 85 17.67 10.01 10.38
C THR A 85 17.95 9.70 11.84
N HIS A 86 18.12 10.77 12.62
CA HIS A 86 18.17 10.73 14.09
C HIS A 86 16.94 9.98 14.64
N PRO A 87 17.06 9.18 15.73
CA PRO A 87 15.96 8.41 16.31
C PRO A 87 14.70 9.22 16.71
N GLU A 88 14.81 10.54 16.76
CA GLU A 88 13.72 11.48 17.08
C GLU A 88 13.14 12.22 15.85
N ALA A 89 13.52 11.84 14.63
CA ALA A 89 13.07 12.53 13.42
C ALA A 89 11.55 12.33 13.21
N VAL A 90 10.75 13.35 13.58
CA VAL A 90 9.32 13.43 13.28
C VAL A 90 9.13 13.80 11.81
N ARG A 91 8.39 12.96 11.07
CA ARG A 91 8.09 13.20 9.64
C ARG A 91 7.12 14.38 9.48
N THR A 92 7.66 15.58 9.26
CA THR A 92 6.86 16.81 9.01
C THR A 92 6.30 16.93 7.59
N SER A 93 6.66 16.01 6.69
CA SER A 93 6.23 16.01 5.28
C SER A 93 4.94 15.21 5.03
N CYS A 94 3.83 15.67 5.59
CA CYS A 94 2.47 15.34 5.10
C CYS A 94 1.72 16.58 4.58
N HIS A 95 2.40 17.69 4.31
CA HIS A 95 1.80 18.82 3.62
C HIS A 95 2.14 18.71 2.13
N LEU A 96 1.35 17.93 1.39
CA LEU A 96 1.43 17.93 -0.06
C LEU A 96 0.72 19.18 -0.57
N TYR A 97 1.49 20.18 -1.02
CA TYR A 97 0.97 21.33 -1.77
C TYR A 97 1.21 21.07 -3.26
N PHE A 98 0.13 20.98 -4.03
CA PHE A 98 0.16 20.75 -5.47
C PHE A 98 -0.37 22.00 -6.20
N PRO A 99 0.49 22.97 -6.55
CA PRO A 99 0.06 24.19 -7.24
C PRO A 99 -0.50 23.89 -8.65
N ASP A 100 0.03 22.87 -9.33
CA ASP A 100 -0.33 22.52 -10.72
C ASP A 100 -1.76 21.97 -10.91
N LEU A 101 -2.48 21.69 -9.82
CA LEU A 101 -3.87 21.22 -9.84
C LEU A 101 -4.90 22.36 -9.74
N VAL A 102 -4.47 23.54 -9.30
CA VAL A 102 -5.35 24.71 -9.14
C VAL A 102 -5.66 25.33 -10.51
N ASP A 103 -4.68 25.37 -11.41
CA ASP A 103 -4.81 25.97 -12.76
C ASP A 103 -5.65 25.15 -13.74
N LYS A 104 -5.94 23.88 -13.43
CA LYS A 104 -6.72 22.99 -14.31
C LYS A 104 -8.22 23.00 -14.03
N LEU A 105 -8.67 23.66 -12.97
CA LEU A 105 -10.08 23.78 -12.60
C LEU A 105 -10.68 25.15 -12.98
N SER A 106 -9.90 26.04 -13.60
CA SER A 106 -10.31 27.38 -14.01
C SER A 106 -10.60 27.52 -15.52
N LYS A 107 -11.01 26.45 -16.21
CA LYS A 107 -11.53 26.51 -17.59
C LYS A 107 -12.75 25.62 -17.78
#